data_AF-A0A1X2GQI6-F1
#
_entry.id   AF-A0A1X2GQI6-F1
#
_cell.length_a   1.000
_cell.length_b   1.000
_cell.length_c   1.000
_cell.angle_alpha   90.00
_cell.angle_beta   90.00
_cell.angle_gamma   90.00
#
_symmetry.space_group_name_H-M   'P 1'
#
loop_
_entity.id
_entity.type
_entity.pdbx_description
1 polymer ?
#
loop_
_entity_poly.entity_id
_entity_poly.type
_entity_poly.pdbx_seq_one_letter_code
_entity_poly.pdbx_strand_id
1 'polypeptide(L)'
;MSTVFNATSHATYSLLPNEPLIIGRRHIENNDKRVSRDHVKITLLEDGRCFVQALGQNRVLLDNALLPESQKGVPASEIEAFDQQWIHLLPGQLYPFQLTLAQKLIQETPRKPLHPPPPPSSLDSDDMDAWQSEHSTDDEAQLEEAKSSTEDLGYVSTESSLIGESDQ
;
A
#
# COMPACT_ATOMS: atom_id res chain seq x y z
N MET A 1 -2.19 1.55 23.98
CA MET A 1 -3.19 2.34 23.22
C MET A 1 -2.52 2.74 21.92
N SER A 2 -3.19 2.56 20.78
CA SER A 2 -2.62 2.92 19.48
C SER A 2 -2.82 4.41 19.21
N THR A 3 -1.81 5.08 18.66
CA THR A 3 -1.80 6.54 18.45
C THR A 3 -1.05 6.94 17.20
N VAL A 4 -1.29 8.16 16.72
CA VAL A 4 -0.50 8.84 15.70
C VAL A 4 0.06 10.12 16.28
N PHE A 5 1.38 10.27 16.26
CA PHE A 5 2.07 11.46 16.78
C PHE A 5 2.50 12.36 15.63
N ASN A 6 2.12 13.63 15.66
CA ASN A 6 2.61 14.65 14.73
C ASN A 6 3.92 15.24 15.24
N ALA A 7 5.03 14.98 14.55
CA ALA A 7 6.34 15.48 14.98
C ALA A 7 6.59 16.97 14.70
N THR A 8 5.69 17.64 13.97
CA THR A 8 5.76 19.09 13.75
C THR A 8 5.05 19.86 14.87
N SER A 9 3.82 19.48 15.21
CA SER A 9 3.00 20.20 16.20
C SER A 9 3.02 19.57 17.60
N HIS A 10 3.68 18.42 17.75
CA HIS A 10 3.66 17.60 18.97
C HIS A 10 2.26 17.14 19.41
N ALA A 11 1.27 17.20 18.52
CA ALA A 11 -0.06 16.69 18.79
C ALA A 11 -0.12 15.16 18.64
N THR A 12 -0.84 14.50 19.54
CA THR A 12 -1.08 13.05 19.48
C THR A 12 -2.56 12.78 19.25
N TYR A 13 -2.86 11.90 18.30
CA TYR A 13 -4.20 11.48 17.94
C TYR A 13 -4.41 10.02 18.31
N SER A 14 -5.53 9.72 18.97
CA SER A 14 -5.89 8.36 19.34
C SER A 14 -6.42 7.59 18.13
N LEU A 15 -5.96 6.36 17.93
CA LEU A 15 -6.54 5.44 16.96
C LEU A 15 -7.52 4.51 17.67
N LEU A 16 -8.78 4.58 17.27
CA LEU A 16 -9.84 3.72 17.78
C LEU A 16 -10.12 2.57 16.78
N PRO A 17 -10.37 1.33 17.25
CA PRO A 17 -10.68 0.22 16.37
C PRO A 17 -11.93 0.47 15.53
N ASN A 18 -11.84 0.15 14.23
CA ASN A 18 -12.86 0.33 13.18
C ASN A 18 -13.35 1.78 12.98
N GLU A 19 -12.71 2.77 13.62
CA GLU A 19 -13.01 4.18 13.43
C GLU A 19 -11.87 4.84 12.62
N PRO A 20 -12.15 5.36 11.41
CA PRO A 20 -11.11 5.94 10.58
C PRO A 20 -10.67 7.31 11.12
N LEU A 21 -9.37 7.48 11.32
CA LEU A 21 -8.76 8.78 11.59
C LEU A 21 -8.37 9.45 10.26
N ILE A 22 -8.89 10.64 10.00
CA ILE A 22 -8.56 11.42 8.81
C ILE A 22 -7.57 12.52 9.17
N ILE A 23 -6.38 12.47 8.58
CA ILE A 23 -5.32 13.47 8.73
C ILE A 23 -5.22 14.29 7.44
N GLY A 24 -4.93 15.57 7.59
CA GLY A 24 -4.80 16.49 6.46
C GLY A 24 -4.49 17.90 6.94
N ARG A 25 -4.82 18.90 6.14
CA ARG A 25 -4.33 20.27 6.28
C ARG A 25 -4.65 20.93 7.62
N ARG A 26 -5.74 20.53 8.26
CA ARG A 26 -6.12 21.06 9.60
C ARG A 26 -5.20 20.58 10.72
N HIS A 27 -4.44 19.52 10.46
CA HIS A 27 -3.57 18.88 11.43
C HIS A 27 -2.11 19.35 11.29
N ILE A 28 -1.83 20.33 10.43
CA ILE A 28 -0.50 20.92 10.25
C ILE A 28 -0.55 22.43 10.56
N GLU A 29 0.50 22.98 11.16
CA GLU A 29 0.51 24.37 11.66
C GLU A 29 0.48 25.42 10.54
N ASN A 30 1.08 25.11 9.39
CA ASN A 30 1.28 26.09 8.30
C ASN A 30 0.11 26.18 7.32
N ASN A 31 -0.94 25.36 7.48
CA ASN A 31 -2.09 25.31 6.57
C ASN A 31 -1.66 25.24 5.09
N ASP A 32 -0.63 24.45 4.78
CA ASP A 32 -0.05 24.32 3.44
C ASP A 32 -1.12 23.81 2.46
N LYS A 33 -1.39 24.62 1.42
CA LYS A 33 -2.43 24.35 0.41
C LYS A 33 -2.16 23.10 -0.41
N ARG A 34 -0.91 22.61 -0.45
CA ARG A 34 -0.56 21.32 -1.09
C ARG A 34 -1.14 20.13 -0.34
N VAL A 35 -1.41 20.27 0.96
CA VAL A 35 -2.09 19.22 1.74
C VAL A 35 -3.60 19.41 1.60
N SER A 36 -4.30 18.34 1.25
CA SER A 36 -5.77 18.32 1.22
C SER A 36 -6.33 18.44 2.64
N ARG A 37 -7.57 18.89 2.80
CA ARG A 37 -8.23 18.88 4.13
C ARG A 37 -8.34 17.46 4.66
N ASP A 38 -8.68 16.53 3.77
CA ASP A 38 -8.72 15.09 3.97
C ASP A 38 -7.64 14.51 3.06
N HIS A 39 -6.48 14.19 3.64
CA HIS A 39 -5.27 13.86 2.87
C HIS A 39 -4.89 12.40 3.00
N VAL A 40 -4.98 11.86 4.22
CA VAL A 40 -4.70 10.48 4.57
C VAL A 40 -5.79 9.96 5.48
N LYS A 41 -6.22 8.73 5.24
CA LYS A 41 -7.07 7.96 6.15
C LYS A 41 -6.24 6.85 6.80
N ILE A 42 -6.39 6.71 8.11
CA ILE A 42 -5.75 5.67 8.90
C ILE A 42 -6.86 4.87 9.58
N THR A 43 -6.89 3.57 9.35
CA THR A 43 -7.89 2.66 9.92
C THR A 43 -7.17 1.63 10.76
N LEU A 44 -7.52 1.54 12.04
CA LEU A 44 -7.08 0.45 12.91
C LEU A 44 -8.20 -0.60 12.95
N LEU A 45 -7.91 -1.85 12.64
CA LEU A 45 -8.88 -2.93 12.75
C LEU A 45 -8.91 -3.51 14.17
N GLU A 46 -10.01 -4.18 14.51
CA GLU A 46 -10.14 -4.93 15.77
C GLU A 46 -9.04 -5.97 15.97
N ASP A 47 -8.51 -6.55 14.91
CA ASP A 47 -7.43 -7.55 14.96
C ASP A 47 -6.05 -6.94 15.29
N GLY A 48 -5.93 -5.62 15.33
CA GLY A 48 -4.70 -4.87 15.63
C GLY A 48 -3.93 -4.43 14.39
N ARG A 49 -4.35 -4.82 13.18
CA ARG A 49 -3.73 -4.36 11.93
C ARG A 49 -4.13 -2.92 11.64
N CYS A 50 -3.19 -2.16 11.09
CA CYS A 50 -3.41 -0.76 10.72
C CYS A 50 -3.27 -0.61 9.21
N PHE A 51 -4.18 0.15 8.60
CA PHE A 51 -4.18 0.42 7.16
C PHE A 51 -4.16 1.92 6.91
N VAL A 52 -3.37 2.34 5.93
CA VAL A 52 -3.21 3.73 5.52
C VAL A 52 -3.63 3.88 4.07
N GLN A 53 -4.43 4.89 3.78
CA GLN A 53 -4.95 5.18 2.46
C GLN A 53 -4.69 6.65 2.10
N ALA A 54 -4.13 6.90 0.93
CA ALA A 54 -4.03 8.25 0.39
C ALA A 54 -5.40 8.72 -0.13
N LEU A 55 -5.88 9.87 0.33
CA LEU A 55 -7.11 10.50 -0.14
C LEU A 55 -6.84 11.75 -0.98
N GLY A 56 -5.73 12.44 -0.71
CA GLY A 56 -5.33 13.64 -1.43
C GLY A 56 -4.75 13.35 -2.82
N GLN A 57 -4.67 14.41 -3.65
CA GLN A 57 -4.03 14.33 -4.96
C GLN A 57 -2.50 14.27 -4.88
N ASN A 58 -1.91 14.90 -3.86
CA ASN A 58 -0.46 14.90 -3.69
C ASN A 58 0.00 13.61 -2.99
N ARG A 59 1.15 13.12 -3.45
CA ARG A 59 1.79 11.89 -3.00
C ARG A 59 2.06 11.88 -1.49
N VAL A 60 1.74 10.76 -0.87
CA VAL A 60 2.00 10.46 0.55
C VAL A 60 3.05 9.37 0.62
N LEU A 61 3.96 9.48 1.60
CA LEU A 61 4.96 8.46 1.87
C LEU A 61 4.62 7.70 3.16
N LEU A 62 4.81 6.39 3.15
CA LEU A 62 4.90 5.55 4.33
C LEU A 62 6.36 5.05 4.44
N ASP A 63 7.06 5.49 5.47
CA ASP A 63 8.51 5.58 5.61
C ASP A 63 9.17 6.23 4.39
N ASN A 64 9.50 5.43 3.37
CA ASN A 64 10.10 5.85 2.12
C ASN A 64 9.34 5.34 0.88
N ALA A 65 8.25 4.60 1.06
CA ALA A 65 7.43 4.06 -0.01
C ALA A 65 6.27 5.00 -0.34
N LEU A 66 6.01 5.20 -1.64
CA LEU A 66 4.86 5.97 -2.10
C LEU A 66 3.59 5.14 -1.91
N LEU A 67 2.57 5.75 -1.29
CA LEU A 67 1.24 5.15 -1.26
C LEU A 67 0.60 5.19 -2.66
N PRO A 68 -0.23 4.18 -2.99
CA PRO A 68 -0.98 4.18 -4.24
C PRO A 68 -1.83 5.43 -4.38
N GLU A 69 -1.86 5.99 -5.59
CA GLU A 69 -2.70 7.15 -5.91
C GLU A 69 -4.11 6.70 -6.30
N SER A 70 -5.10 7.55 -6.03
CA SER A 70 -6.47 7.37 -6.51
C SER A 70 -6.49 7.58 -8.03
N GLN A 71 -7.02 6.61 -8.76
CA GLN A 71 -7.21 6.71 -10.22
C GLN A 71 -8.63 7.19 -10.53
N LYS A 72 -8.88 7.69 -11.74
CA LYS A 72 -10.20 8.25 -12.11
C LYS A 72 -11.34 7.27 -11.77
N GLY A 73 -12.13 7.61 -10.75
CA GLY A 73 -13.29 6.83 -10.30
C GLY A 73 -12.96 5.63 -9.40
N VAL A 74 -11.70 5.37 -9.07
CA VAL A 74 -11.28 4.25 -8.23
C VAL A 74 -10.50 4.78 -7.01
N PRO A 75 -10.99 4.53 -5.77
CA PRO A 75 -10.27 4.96 -4.58
C PRO A 75 -8.89 4.31 -4.52
N ALA A 76 -7.91 5.04 -3.96
CA ALA A 76 -6.58 4.51 -3.73
C ALA A 76 -6.64 3.21 -2.91
N SER A 77 -5.78 2.25 -3.19
CA SER A 77 -5.68 1.03 -2.37
C SER A 77 -5.17 1.37 -0.97
N GLU A 78 -5.70 0.70 0.04
CA GLU A 78 -5.19 0.78 1.40
C GLU A 78 -3.94 -0.11 1.53
N ILE A 79 -2.92 0.38 2.26
CA ILE A 79 -1.67 -0.33 2.51
C ILE A 79 -1.54 -0.61 4.00
N GLU A 80 -1.15 -1.84 4.35
CA GLU A 80 -0.90 -2.20 5.75
C GLU A 80 0.32 -1.45 6.28
N ALA A 81 0.16 -0.85 7.46
CA ALA A 81 1.20 -0.12 8.17
C ALA A 81 1.49 -0.80 9.51
N PHE A 82 2.76 -0.73 9.89
CA PHE A 82 3.33 -1.37 11.06
C PHE A 82 3.68 -0.35 12.15
N ASP A 83 3.95 -0.87 13.34
CA ASP A 83 4.38 -0.07 14.47
C ASP A 83 5.65 0.73 14.14
N GLN A 84 5.74 1.95 14.66
CA GLN A 84 6.85 2.89 14.48
C GLN A 84 7.06 3.45 13.07
N GLN A 85 6.23 3.10 12.09
CA GLN A 85 6.35 3.66 10.74
C GLN A 85 5.95 5.13 10.66
N TRP A 86 6.57 5.85 9.74
CA TRP A 86 6.37 7.27 9.51
C TRP A 86 5.49 7.54 8.30
N ILE A 87 4.43 8.32 8.47
CA ILE A 87 3.62 8.85 7.38
C ILE A 87 4.07 10.29 7.10
N HIS A 88 4.46 10.59 5.87
CA HIS A 88 4.77 11.96 5.43
C HIS A 88 3.71 12.43 4.45
N LEU A 89 3.05 13.54 4.75
CA LEU A 89 1.93 14.02 3.93
C LEU A 89 2.37 14.57 2.57
N LEU A 90 3.65 14.90 2.39
CA LEU A 90 4.22 15.31 1.11
C LEU A 90 5.62 14.68 0.89
N PRO A 91 6.08 14.58 -0.38
CA PRO A 91 7.45 14.15 -0.68
C PRO A 91 8.50 15.06 -0.05
N GLY A 92 9.70 14.50 0.18
CA GLY A 92 10.77 15.19 0.92
C GLY A 92 10.62 15.14 2.43
N GLN A 93 9.87 14.15 2.94
CA GLN A 93 9.65 13.90 4.37
C GLN A 93 9.01 15.08 5.12
N LEU A 94 8.13 15.81 4.44
CA LEU A 94 7.42 16.95 5.03
C LEU A 94 6.18 16.50 5.78
N TYR A 95 5.88 17.19 6.89
CA TYR A 95 4.77 16.89 7.80
C TYR A 95 4.79 15.44 8.28
N PRO A 96 5.81 15.04 9.06
CA PRO A 96 5.97 13.68 9.58
C PRO A 96 4.96 13.34 10.70
N PHE A 97 4.32 12.18 10.57
CA PHE A 97 3.45 11.56 11.56
C PHE A 97 3.94 10.15 11.89
N GLN A 98 4.21 9.86 13.16
CA GLN A 98 4.67 8.55 13.60
C GLN A 98 3.50 7.69 14.10
N LEU A 99 3.43 6.45 13.62
CA LEU A 99 2.47 5.45 14.12
C LEU A 99 3.01 4.76 15.37
N THR A 100 2.16 4.62 16.38
CA THR A 100 2.40 3.73 17.53
C THR A 100 1.23 2.78 17.64
N LEU A 101 1.45 1.50 17.43
CA LEU A 101 0.41 0.47 17.48
C LEU A 101 0.54 -0.32 18.78
N ALA A 102 -0.56 -0.47 19.51
CA ALA A 102 -0.58 -1.34 20.67
C ALA A 102 -0.42 -2.79 20.21
N GLN A 103 0.66 -3.44 20.62
CA GLN A 103 0.81 -4.88 20.40
C GLN A 103 -0.35 -5.60 21.07
N LYS A 104 -1.13 -6.35 20.29
CA LYS A 104 -1.93 -7.40 20.89
C LYS A 104 -0.95 -8.39 21.49
N LEU A 105 -1.00 -8.57 22.81
CA LEU A 105 -0.45 -9.77 23.43
C LEU A 105 -1.11 -10.95 22.72
N ILE A 106 -0.38 -11.55 21.78
CA ILE A 106 -0.74 -12.86 21.25
C ILE A 106 -0.65 -13.75 22.48
N GLN A 107 -1.80 -14.05 23.07
CA GLN A 107 -1.90 -15.09 24.06
C GLN A 107 -1.62 -16.37 23.27
N GLU A 108 -0.35 -16.80 23.27
CA GLU A 108 0.05 -18.04 22.63
C GLU A 108 -0.88 -19.13 23.17
N THR A 109 -1.78 -19.59 22.32
CA THR A 109 -2.64 -20.71 22.68
C THR A 109 -1.69 -21.88 22.85
N PRO A 110 -1.57 -22.49 24.05
CA PRO A 110 -0.59 -23.54 24.27
C PRO A 110 -0.84 -24.63 23.23
N ARG A 111 0.13 -24.82 22.33
CA ARG A 111 0.07 -25.90 21.35
C ARG A 111 0.01 -27.19 22.15
N LYS A 112 -1.11 -27.90 22.06
CA LYS A 112 -1.27 -29.25 22.60
C LYS A 112 -0.06 -30.07 22.11
N PRO A 113 0.72 -30.70 23.00
CA PRO A 113 1.89 -31.47 22.56
C PRO A 113 1.42 -32.53 21.56
N LEU A 114 1.95 -32.45 20.34
CA LEU A 114 1.77 -33.45 19.31
C LEU A 114 2.23 -34.80 19.89
N HIS A 115 1.37 -35.80 19.76
CA HIS A 115 1.68 -37.18 20.16
C HIS A 115 3.03 -37.61 19.58
N PRO A 116 3.83 -38.41 20.32
CA PRO A 116 5.06 -38.96 19.78
C PRO A 116 4.75 -39.83 18.55
N PRO A 117 5.62 -39.83 17.53
CA PRO A 117 5.44 -40.64 16.34
C PRO A 117 5.38 -42.13 16.73
N PRO A 118 4.61 -42.95 15.99
CA PRO A 118 4.57 -44.39 16.21
C PRO A 118 5.96 -45.01 15.98
N PRO A 119 6.32 -46.07 16.73
CA PRO A 119 7.63 -46.71 16.60
C PRO A 119 7.80 -47.34 15.21
N PRO A 120 9.04 -47.45 14.71
CA PRO A 120 9.32 -48.01 13.40
C PRO A 120 8.93 -49.48 13.35
N SER A 121 8.04 -49.81 12.41
CA SER A 121 7.76 -51.18 12.01
C SER A 121 9.05 -51.80 11.47
N SER A 122 9.55 -52.82 12.16
CA SER A 122 10.62 -53.70 11.67
C SER A 122 9.97 -54.95 11.09
N LEU A 123 10.36 -55.29 9.85
CA LEU A 123 10.29 -56.60 9.15
C LEU A 123 10.38 -56.28 7.65
N ASP A 124 11.59 -56.29 7.08
CA ASP A 124 12.27 -57.45 6.47
C ASP A 124 11.91 -57.64 4.99
N SER A 125 12.89 -57.23 4.17
CA SER A 125 13.51 -57.93 3.04
C SER A 125 12.68 -58.45 1.86
N ASP A 126 13.25 -58.13 0.68
CA ASP A 126 13.27 -58.88 -0.58
C ASP A 126 12.40 -58.41 -1.76
N ASP A 127 13.10 -57.72 -2.68
CA ASP A 127 13.32 -58.18 -4.07
C ASP A 127 12.50 -57.57 -5.23
N MET A 128 13.26 -57.23 -6.29
CA MET A 128 12.93 -57.04 -7.71
C MET A 128 12.55 -55.65 -8.25
N ASP A 129 13.57 -55.08 -8.93
CA ASP A 129 13.57 -54.34 -10.20
C ASP A 129 12.24 -53.86 -10.81
N ALA A 130 12.19 -52.54 -11.09
CA ALA A 130 11.68 -52.04 -12.37
C ALA A 130 12.23 -50.64 -12.65
N TRP A 131 13.20 -50.60 -13.56
CA TRP A 131 13.54 -49.42 -14.35
C TRP A 131 12.28 -48.78 -14.95
N GLN A 132 12.19 -47.45 -14.93
CA GLN A 132 12.20 -46.68 -16.17
C GLN A 132 12.35 -45.17 -15.92
N SER A 133 13.32 -44.63 -16.64
CA SER A 133 13.80 -43.27 -16.65
C SER A 133 12.81 -42.27 -17.25
N GLU A 134 12.90 -41.05 -16.72
CA GLU A 134 12.90 -39.75 -17.41
C GLU A 134 12.25 -39.68 -18.81
N HIS A 135 11.14 -38.94 -18.89
CA HIS A 135 10.65 -38.40 -20.15
C HIS A 135 10.73 -36.87 -20.08
N SER A 136 11.83 -36.34 -20.60
CA SER A 136 11.88 -34.99 -21.15
C SER A 136 11.18 -34.99 -22.51
N THR A 137 10.39 -33.97 -22.80
CA THR A 137 10.05 -33.53 -24.15
C THR A 137 9.90 -32.02 -24.14
N ASP A 138 10.91 -31.35 -24.67
CA ASP A 138 10.79 -30.18 -25.55
C ASP A 138 9.64 -30.38 -26.55
N ASP A 139 8.90 -29.32 -26.87
CA ASP A 139 8.74 -28.92 -28.27
C ASP A 139 8.27 -27.45 -28.39
N GLU A 140 8.91 -26.76 -29.32
CA GLU A 140 8.72 -25.38 -29.72
C GLU A 140 7.40 -25.16 -30.47
N ALA A 141 6.89 -23.92 -30.45
CA ALA A 141 6.28 -23.33 -31.64
C ALA A 141 6.43 -21.81 -31.60
N GLN A 142 7.24 -21.31 -32.54
CA GLN A 142 7.51 -19.90 -32.85
C GLN A 142 6.45 -19.30 -33.81
N LEU A 143 6.59 -17.99 -34.08
CA LEU A 143 6.19 -17.22 -35.30
C LEU A 143 4.71 -16.79 -35.39
N GLU A 144 4.28 -15.57 -35.77
CA GLU A 144 4.82 -14.37 -36.46
C GLU A 144 4.10 -13.10 -35.97
N GLU A 145 4.71 -11.92 -35.81
CA GLU A 145 5.05 -10.86 -36.80
C GLU A 145 3.91 -10.41 -37.74
N ALA A 146 3.42 -9.15 -37.58
CA ALA A 146 3.53 -8.07 -38.59
C ALA A 146 2.57 -6.88 -38.35
N LYS A 147 3.20 -5.71 -38.12
CA LYS A 147 2.97 -4.36 -38.72
C LYS A 147 1.53 -3.81 -38.89
N SER A 148 1.31 -2.58 -38.41
CA SER A 148 1.09 -1.42 -39.31
C SER A 148 1.11 -0.10 -38.56
N SER A 149 1.92 0.82 -39.07
CA SER A 149 2.01 2.25 -38.75
C SER A 149 0.72 2.99 -39.07
N THR A 150 0.38 4.03 -38.31
CA THR A 150 -0.07 5.32 -38.90
C THR A 150 0.24 6.46 -37.93
N GLU A 151 1.00 7.41 -38.44
CA GLU A 151 1.28 8.72 -37.88
C GLU A 151 0.02 9.59 -38.04
N ASP A 152 -0.35 10.38 -37.04
CA ASP A 152 -1.07 11.63 -37.33
C ASP A 152 -0.70 12.72 -36.31
N LEU A 153 -0.03 13.74 -36.85
CA LEU A 153 0.43 14.94 -36.19
C LEU A 153 -0.69 15.97 -36.18
N GLY A 154 -1.40 16.10 -35.06
CA GLY A 154 -2.38 17.17 -34.82
C GLY A 154 -1.78 18.35 -34.07
N TYR A 155 -0.83 19.06 -34.68
CA TYR A 155 -0.38 20.39 -34.23
C TYR A 155 -1.40 21.43 -34.72
N VAL A 156 -2.12 22.10 -33.83
CA VAL A 156 -2.73 23.40 -34.14
C VAL A 156 -2.37 24.37 -33.01
N SER A 157 -1.44 25.25 -33.32
CA SER A 157 -1.07 26.42 -32.53
C SER A 157 -1.86 27.63 -33.02
N THR A 158 -2.12 28.52 -32.05
CA THR A 158 -2.27 29.98 -32.17
C THR A 158 -3.35 30.54 -33.08
N GLU A 159 -4.34 31.22 -32.49
CA GLU A 159 -4.53 32.66 -32.66
C GLU A 159 -5.72 33.21 -31.83
N SER A 160 -5.49 34.39 -31.21
CA SER A 160 -6.44 35.52 -31.10
C SER A 160 -7.70 35.35 -30.21
N SER A 161 -8.14 36.31 -29.38
CA SER A 161 -7.90 37.74 -29.31
C SER A 161 -8.13 38.28 -27.90
N LEU A 162 -7.23 39.17 -27.51
CA LEU A 162 -7.44 40.32 -26.63
C LEU A 162 -8.58 41.20 -27.21
N ILE A 163 -9.51 41.74 -26.38
CA ILE A 163 -10.27 43.02 -26.52
C ILE A 163 -11.73 42.94 -26.07
N GLY A 164 -12.12 44.00 -25.34
CA GLY A 164 -13.46 44.38 -24.88
C GLY A 164 -13.35 45.01 -23.49
N GLU A 165 -12.63 46.12 -23.30
CA GLU A 165 -13.10 47.51 -23.50
C GLU A 165 -14.54 47.79 -23.00
N SER A 166 -14.57 48.53 -21.88
CA SER A 166 -15.28 49.80 -21.66
C SER A 166 -16.81 49.86 -21.45
N ASP A 167 -17.15 50.59 -20.39
CA ASP A 167 -18.35 51.40 -20.13
C ASP A 167 -19.76 50.79 -20.18
N GLN A 168 -20.34 50.59 -18.99
CA GLN A 168 -21.53 51.33 -18.53
C GLN A 168 -21.70 51.25 -17.01
#